data_AF-A0A2V7TPB1-F1
#
_entry.id   AF-A0A2V7TPB1-F1
#
_cell.length_a   1.000
_cell.length_b   1.000
_cell.length_c   1.000
_cell.angle_alpha   90.00
_cell.angle_beta   90.00
_cell.angle_gamma   90.00
#
_symmetry.space_group_name_H-M   'P 1'
#
loop_
_entity.id
_entity.type
_entity.pdbx_description
1 polymer ?
#
loop_
_entity_poly.entity_id
_entity_poly.type
_entity_poly.pdbx_seq_one_letter_code
_entity_poly.pdbx_strand_id
1 'polypeptide(L)'
;MNDQWTNRLSEYIDGELDSTERAALEAHLATCGQCYATLGDLRQVVARAQSLADTPPATDLWPEIAREIRREQAPVRRDRPVRRRFSLTVGQLLAASIALILLSGGSVWLAVQQRSTNTAAEPAVTTQPSTARVANWTGSTDVAIAELQAALTLNEKRLDSTTVRIVRKNLAIIDRAIADARIALRNDPGNAYLNLHLADTMRRKVELLRRVNDMAAARS
;
A
#
# COMPACT_ATOMS: atom_id res chain seq x y z
N MET A 1 -15.43 -9.42 -13.91
CA MET A 1 -15.13 -10.85 -14.08
C MET A 1 -13.75 -10.94 -14.72
N ASN A 2 -12.77 -11.51 -14.00
CA ASN A 2 -11.44 -11.79 -14.52
C ASN A 2 -11.45 -13.20 -15.08
N ASP A 3 -11.90 -13.35 -16.32
CA ASP A 3 -11.74 -14.60 -17.05
C ASP A 3 -10.35 -14.57 -17.67
N GLN A 4 -9.53 -15.57 -17.36
CA GLN A 4 -8.15 -15.76 -17.82
C GLN A 4 -7.92 -15.37 -19.30
N TRP A 5 -8.92 -15.54 -20.15
CA TRP A 5 -8.91 -15.18 -21.57
C TRP A 5 -8.73 -13.70 -21.86
N THR A 6 -9.30 -12.80 -21.05
CA THR A 6 -9.25 -11.35 -21.31
C THR A 6 -7.81 -10.81 -21.25
N ASN A 7 -7.00 -11.27 -20.29
CA ASN A 7 -5.58 -10.88 -20.23
C ASN A 7 -4.79 -11.42 -21.43
N ARG A 8 -5.10 -12.67 -21.84
CA ARG A 8 -4.44 -13.32 -22.99
C ARG A 8 -4.75 -12.66 -24.34
N LEU A 9 -5.84 -11.88 -24.44
CA LEU A 9 -6.13 -11.08 -25.64
C LEU A 9 -5.09 -9.97 -25.86
N SER A 10 -4.59 -9.35 -24.79
CA SER A 10 -3.51 -8.35 -24.90
C SER A 10 -2.22 -9.01 -25.35
N GLU A 11 -1.80 -10.07 -24.65
CA GLU A 11 -0.61 -10.86 -24.99
C GLU A 11 -0.64 -11.38 -26.44
N TYR A 12 -1.82 -11.75 -26.94
CA TYR A 12 -2.01 -12.16 -28.33
C TYR A 12 -1.78 -11.03 -29.35
N ILE A 13 -2.24 -9.80 -29.03
CA ILE A 13 -2.02 -8.61 -29.85
C ILE A 13 -0.55 -8.21 -29.83
N ASP A 14 0.07 -8.27 -28.66
CA ASP A 14 1.47 -7.90 -28.43
C ASP A 14 2.45 -8.97 -28.98
N GLY A 15 1.94 -10.17 -29.33
CA GLY A 15 2.74 -11.25 -29.91
C GLY A 15 3.55 -12.03 -28.89
N GLU A 16 3.17 -11.99 -27.61
CA GLU A 16 3.90 -12.57 -26.48
C GLU A 16 3.50 -14.03 -26.20
N LEU A 17 2.40 -14.52 -26.78
CA LEU A 17 1.93 -15.91 -26.61
C LEU A 17 2.78 -16.91 -27.41
N ASP A 18 3.06 -18.05 -26.79
CA ASP A 18 3.68 -19.17 -27.51
C ASP A 18 2.71 -19.82 -28.51
N SER A 19 3.23 -20.70 -29.38
CA SER A 19 2.42 -21.34 -30.44
C SER A 19 1.25 -22.19 -29.92
N THR A 20 1.41 -22.84 -28.76
CA THR A 20 0.38 -23.73 -28.19
C THR A 20 -0.71 -22.92 -27.50
N GLU A 21 -0.29 -21.90 -26.78
CA GLU A 21 -1.12 -20.90 -26.14
C GLU A 21 -1.95 -20.14 -27.18
N ARG A 22 -1.32 -19.71 -28.26
CA ARG A 22 -1.98 -19.03 -29.38
C ARG A 22 -3.09 -19.89 -29.97
N ALA A 23 -2.79 -21.16 -30.28
CA ALA A 23 -3.77 -22.09 -30.82
C ALA A 23 -4.96 -22.32 -29.87
N ALA A 24 -4.70 -22.43 -28.56
CA ALA A 24 -5.77 -22.57 -27.56
C ALA A 24 -6.67 -21.33 -27.48
N LEU A 25 -6.11 -20.13 -27.60
CA LEU A 25 -6.89 -18.88 -27.64
C LEU A 25 -7.69 -18.75 -28.93
N GLU A 26 -7.12 -19.10 -30.08
CA GLU A 26 -7.83 -19.07 -31.37
C GLU A 26 -9.01 -20.06 -31.38
N ALA A 27 -8.84 -21.24 -30.78
CA ALA A 27 -9.94 -22.18 -30.57
C ALA A 27 -11.04 -21.61 -29.66
N HIS A 28 -10.68 -20.89 -28.59
CA HIS A 28 -11.65 -20.22 -27.73
C HIS A 28 -12.40 -19.10 -28.48
N LEU A 29 -11.69 -18.28 -29.26
CA LEU A 29 -12.28 -17.18 -30.04
C LEU A 29 -13.29 -17.66 -31.09
N ALA A 30 -13.13 -18.87 -31.61
CA ALA A 30 -14.11 -19.48 -32.51
C ALA A 30 -15.44 -19.83 -31.81
N THR A 31 -15.46 -19.95 -30.48
CA THR A 31 -16.65 -20.38 -29.71
C THR A 31 -17.24 -19.27 -28.85
N CYS A 32 -16.47 -18.22 -28.53
CA CYS A 32 -16.87 -17.16 -27.61
C CYS A 32 -16.97 -15.79 -28.32
N GLY A 33 -18.19 -15.41 -28.69
CA GLY A 33 -18.47 -14.13 -29.36
C GLY A 33 -18.08 -12.89 -28.56
N GLN A 34 -18.17 -12.94 -27.23
CA GLN A 34 -17.75 -11.83 -26.37
C GLN A 34 -16.24 -11.59 -26.45
N CYS A 35 -15.43 -12.64 -26.38
CA CYS A 35 -13.97 -12.51 -26.50
C CYS A 35 -13.56 -12.06 -27.90
N TYR A 36 -14.27 -12.51 -28.94
CA TYR A 36 -14.06 -12.04 -30.31
C TYR A 36 -14.37 -10.54 -30.47
N ALA A 37 -15.48 -10.08 -29.90
CA ALA A 37 -15.85 -8.66 -29.90
C ALA A 37 -14.80 -7.81 -29.17
N THR A 38 -14.39 -8.21 -27.97
CA THR A 38 -13.33 -7.53 -27.20
C THR A 38 -12.01 -7.48 -27.97
N LEU A 39 -11.63 -8.55 -28.68
CA LEU A 39 -10.44 -8.56 -29.54
C LEU A 39 -10.55 -7.53 -30.67
N GLY A 40 -11.75 -7.38 -31.26
CA GLY A 40 -12.05 -6.34 -32.25
C GLY A 40 -11.87 -4.93 -31.68
N ASP A 41 -12.43 -4.68 -30.49
CA ASP A 41 -12.29 -3.39 -29.79
C ASP A 41 -10.83 -3.05 -29.51
N LEU A 42 -10.05 -4.02 -29.01
CA LEU A 42 -8.62 -3.83 -28.74
C LEU A 42 -7.83 -3.53 -30.02
N ARG A 43 -8.08 -4.25 -31.12
CA ARG A 43 -7.44 -3.96 -32.43
C ARG A 43 -7.78 -2.56 -32.93
N GLN A 44 -9.00 -2.09 -32.70
CA GLN A 44 -9.40 -0.73 -33.05
C GLN A 44 -8.65 0.31 -32.20
N VAL A 45 -8.42 0.07 -30.91
CA VAL A 45 -7.60 0.94 -30.06
C VAL A 45 -6.16 1.01 -30.57
N VAL A 46 -5.56 -0.14 -30.90
CA VAL A 46 -4.19 -0.20 -31.45
C VAL A 46 -4.09 0.56 -32.77
N ALA A 47 -5.04 0.34 -33.70
CA ALA A 47 -5.05 1.05 -34.98
C ALA A 47 -5.17 2.57 -34.80
N ARG A 48 -6.00 3.04 -33.86
CA ARG A 48 -6.10 4.46 -33.53
C ARG A 48 -4.80 4.98 -32.92
N ALA A 49 -4.21 4.26 -31.98
CA ALA A 49 -2.93 4.62 -31.36
C ALA A 49 -1.81 4.76 -32.39
N GLN A 50 -1.73 3.83 -33.36
CA GLN A 50 -0.75 3.88 -34.46
C GLN A 50 -0.96 5.06 -35.42
N SER A 51 -2.19 5.62 -35.47
CA SER A 51 -2.48 6.80 -36.28
C SER A 51 -2.10 8.13 -35.63
N LEU A 52 -1.71 8.12 -34.35
CA LEU A 52 -1.26 9.35 -33.68
C LEU A 52 0.10 9.77 -34.23
N ALA A 53 0.24 11.08 -34.45
CA ALA A 53 1.53 11.65 -34.80
C ALA A 53 2.49 11.55 -33.61
N ASP A 54 3.62 10.89 -33.83
CA ASP A 54 4.71 10.88 -32.86
C ASP A 54 5.39 12.25 -32.87
N THR A 55 5.07 13.08 -31.88
CA THR A 55 5.63 14.43 -31.73
C THR A 55 6.61 14.42 -30.57
N PRO A 56 7.92 14.62 -30.82
CA PRO A 56 8.88 14.66 -29.74
C PRO A 56 8.64 15.88 -28.85
N PRO A 57 9.01 15.82 -27.56
CA PRO A 57 8.94 16.97 -26.68
C PRO A 57 9.84 18.11 -27.22
N ALA A 58 9.40 19.36 -27.04
CA ALA A 58 10.10 20.54 -27.55
C ALA A 58 11.50 20.76 -26.91
N THR A 59 11.74 20.16 -25.74
CA THR A 59 12.98 20.29 -24.97
C THR A 59 13.41 18.92 -24.46
N ASP A 60 14.72 18.73 -24.26
CA ASP A 60 15.25 17.55 -23.59
C ASP A 60 14.86 17.52 -22.11
N LEU A 61 13.96 16.60 -21.75
CA LEU A 61 13.47 16.39 -20.39
C LEU A 61 14.38 15.46 -19.57
N TRP A 62 15.32 14.75 -20.21
CA TRP A 62 16.13 13.73 -19.56
C TRP A 62 16.97 14.26 -18.38
N PRO A 63 17.59 15.44 -18.43
CA PRO A 63 18.38 15.96 -17.31
C PRO A 63 17.58 16.11 -16.01
N GLU A 64 16.32 16.53 -16.14
CA GLU A 64 15.41 16.71 -15.00
C GLU A 64 14.90 15.38 -14.46
N ILE A 65 14.46 14.48 -15.33
CA ILE A 65 14.02 13.13 -14.95
C ILE A 65 15.16 12.37 -14.26
N ALA A 66 16.37 12.41 -14.83
CA ALA A 66 17.53 11.75 -14.26
C ALA A 66 17.92 12.32 -12.88
N ARG A 67 17.67 13.62 -12.64
CA ARG A 67 17.88 14.23 -11.33
C ARG A 67 16.89 13.70 -10.31
N GLU A 68 15.62 13.55 -10.68
CA GLU A 68 14.58 13.07 -9.76
C GLU A 68 14.73 11.59 -9.42
N ILE A 69 15.01 10.74 -10.42
CA ILE A 69 15.31 9.31 -10.20
C ILE A 69 16.51 9.16 -9.24
N ARG A 70 17.56 9.97 -9.40
CA ARG A 70 18.71 9.96 -8.47
C ARG A 70 18.33 10.41 -7.06
N ARG A 71 17.38 11.33 -6.90
CA ARG A 71 16.90 11.77 -5.58
C ARG A 71 16.13 10.67 -4.86
N GLU A 72 15.25 9.96 -5.57
CA GLU A 72 14.53 8.82 -5.00
C GLU A 72 15.47 7.67 -4.61
N GLN A 73 16.51 7.43 -5.41
CA GLN A 73 17.52 6.40 -5.14
C GLN A 73 18.56 6.83 -4.10
N ALA A 74 18.66 8.13 -3.78
CA ALA A 74 19.61 8.60 -2.79
C ALA A 74 19.26 7.98 -1.43
N PRO A 75 20.19 7.25 -0.79
CA PRO A 75 19.94 6.74 0.55
C PRO A 75 19.63 7.93 1.45
N VAL A 76 18.51 7.87 2.19
CA VAL A 76 18.19 8.85 3.23
C VAL A 76 19.40 8.90 4.14
N ARG A 77 20.22 9.96 4.00
CA ARG A 77 21.30 10.21 4.95
C ARG A 77 20.60 10.50 6.26
N ARG A 78 20.48 9.47 7.09
CA ARG A 78 20.26 9.65 8.51
C ARG A 78 21.53 10.33 8.98
N ASP A 79 21.53 11.65 8.97
CA ASP A 79 22.48 12.45 9.71
C ASP A 79 22.41 11.91 11.14
N ARG A 80 23.37 11.04 11.47
CA ARG A 80 23.54 10.59 12.83
C ARG A 80 23.86 11.86 13.58
N PRO A 81 23.02 12.32 14.53
CA PRO A 81 23.41 13.44 15.35
C PRO A 81 24.73 13.04 16.00
N VAL A 82 25.79 13.80 15.72
CA VAL A 82 27.07 13.66 16.41
C VAL A 82 26.76 13.97 17.87
N ARG A 83 26.40 12.95 18.64
CA ARG A 83 26.22 13.05 20.08
C ARG A 83 27.60 13.34 20.65
N ARG A 84 27.93 14.63 20.77
CA ARG A 84 29.05 15.11 21.59
C ARG A 84 28.81 14.52 22.97
N ARG A 85 29.57 13.47 23.31
CA ARG A 85 29.52 12.85 24.62
C ARG A 85 30.12 13.85 25.60
N PHE A 86 29.26 14.57 26.32
CA PHE A 86 29.69 15.29 27.51
C PHE A 86 30.06 14.24 28.56
N SER A 87 31.34 14.13 28.88
CA SER A 87 31.82 13.29 29.98
C SER A 87 31.49 13.99 31.30
N LEU A 88 30.31 13.71 31.85
CA LEU A 88 29.95 14.13 33.20
C LEU A 88 30.56 13.13 34.20
N THR A 89 31.31 13.63 35.17
CA THR A 89 31.88 12.82 36.25
C THR A 89 30.78 12.30 37.17
N VAL A 90 31.00 11.16 37.83
CA VAL A 90 30.02 10.47 38.68
C VAL A 90 29.39 11.40 39.74
N GLY A 91 30.15 12.40 40.23
CA GLY A 91 29.65 13.41 41.15
C GLY A 91 28.58 14.34 40.57
N GLN A 92 28.65 14.70 39.28
CA GLN A 92 27.64 15.56 38.64
C GLN A 92 26.32 14.83 38.38
N LEU A 93 26.37 13.52 38.16
CA LEU A 93 25.16 12.70 37.95
C LEU A 93 24.34 12.52 39.23
N LEU A 94 24.99 12.46 40.40
CA LEU A 94 24.33 12.35 41.70
C LEU A 94 23.60 13.65 42.10
N ALA A 95 24.15 14.82 41.79
CA ALA A 95 23.47 16.09 42.08
C ALA A 95 22.24 16.29 41.17
N ALA A 96 22.34 15.92 39.89
CA ALA A 96 21.24 16.05 38.94
C ALA A 96 20.06 15.11 39.23
N SER A 97 20.33 13.90 39.76
CA SER A 97 19.26 12.95 40.12
C SER A 97 18.42 13.44 41.29
N ILE A 98 19.04 14.05 42.32
CA ILE A 98 18.31 14.63 43.47
C ILE A 98 17.39 15.77 43.01
N ALA A 99 17.86 16.64 42.12
CA ALA A 99 17.06 17.74 41.57
C ALA A 99 15.85 17.26 40.75
N LEU A 100 16.01 16.19 39.96
CA LEU A 100 14.93 15.59 39.17
C LEU A 100 13.88 14.88 40.04
N ILE A 101 14.29 14.24 41.14
CA ILE A 101 13.37 13.61 42.10
C ILE A 101 12.49 14.68 42.77
N LEU A 102 13.07 15.82 43.14
CA LEU A 102 12.32 16.93 43.74
C LEU A 102 11.36 17.59 42.74
N LEU A 103 11.74 17.73 41.47
CA LEU A 103 10.87 18.31 40.44
C LEU A 103 9.72 17.37 40.00
N SER A 104 10.00 16.07 39.90
CA SER A 104 9.02 15.09 39.41
C SER A 104 7.90 14.80 40.42
N GLY A 105 8.22 14.80 41.73
CA GLY A 105 7.24 14.60 42.80
C GLY A 105 6.13 15.67 42.85
N GLY A 106 6.40 16.91 42.45
CA GLY A 106 5.40 17.99 42.44
C GLY A 106 4.41 17.94 41.26
N SER A 107 4.83 17.39 40.12
CA SER A 107 4.04 17.43 38.87
C SER A 107 2.87 16.43 38.83
N VAL A 108 2.97 15.32 39.57
CA VAL A 108 1.95 14.25 39.57
C VAL A 108 0.72 14.62 40.41
N TRP A 109 0.88 15.42 41.47
CA TRP A 109 -0.23 15.78 42.37
C TRP A 109 -1.21 16.78 41.74
N LEU A 110 -0.75 17.64 40.83
CA LEU A 110 -1.60 18.61 40.13
C LEU A 110 -2.40 18.01 38.95
N ALA A 111 -1.90 16.93 38.32
CA ALA A 111 -2.56 16.32 37.16
C ALA A 111 -3.73 15.38 37.52
N VAL A 112 -3.78 14.88 38.76
CA VAL A 112 -4.84 13.97 39.23
C VAL A 112 -6.11 14.73 39.65
N GLN A 113 -6.03 16.04 39.95
CA GLN A 113 -7.19 16.83 40.36
C GLN A 113 -8.09 17.27 39.17
N GLN A 114 -7.61 17.24 37.92
CA GLN A 114 -8.33 17.78 36.76
C GLN A 114 -9.15 16.76 35.96
N ARG A 115 -9.16 15.47 36.33
CA ARG A 115 -9.78 14.42 35.51
C ARG A 115 -11.19 14.01 35.98
N SER A 116 -11.97 15.00 36.42
CA SER A 116 -13.35 14.81 36.90
C SER A 116 -14.35 15.75 36.19
N THR A 117 -14.29 15.89 34.86
CA THR A 117 -15.45 16.35 34.07
C THR A 117 -15.34 15.79 32.65
N ASN A 118 -16.10 14.73 32.35
CA ASN A 118 -17.04 14.69 31.23
C ASN A 118 -17.64 13.29 31.08
N THR A 119 -18.91 13.22 31.48
CA THR A 119 -19.84 12.11 31.32
C THR A 119 -20.57 12.22 29.97
N ALA A 120 -20.97 11.04 29.47
CA ALA A 120 -21.68 10.67 28.24
C ALA A 120 -22.88 11.51 27.75
N ALA A 121 -23.08 11.50 26.41
CA ALA A 121 -24.36 11.48 25.66
C ALA A 121 -24.03 11.31 24.14
N GLU A 122 -24.26 10.18 23.46
CA GLU A 122 -25.48 9.58 22.87
C GLU A 122 -25.46 9.70 21.31
N PRO A 123 -25.75 8.63 20.53
CA PRO A 123 -25.62 8.65 19.06
C PRO A 123 -26.93 8.99 18.34
N ALA A 124 -26.89 9.99 17.44
CA ALA A 124 -27.96 10.28 16.49
C ALA A 124 -27.76 9.50 15.19
N VAL A 125 -28.76 8.70 14.80
CA VAL A 125 -28.82 8.00 13.51
C VAL A 125 -29.26 9.01 12.45
N THR A 126 -28.36 9.35 11.52
CA THR A 126 -28.69 10.08 10.29
C THR A 126 -28.21 9.25 9.10
N THR A 127 -29.12 9.03 8.15
CA THR A 127 -28.93 8.30 6.90
C THR A 127 -27.75 8.89 6.11
N GLN A 128 -26.66 8.13 5.95
CA GLN A 128 -25.43 8.66 5.38
C GLN A 128 -25.34 8.57 3.85
N PRO A 129 -24.71 9.57 3.19
CA PRO A 129 -24.34 9.54 1.79
C PRO A 129 -23.13 8.61 1.54
N SER A 130 -22.81 8.38 0.28
CA SER A 130 -21.79 7.50 -0.31
C SER A 130 -20.42 7.42 0.38
N THR A 131 -20.00 8.43 1.16
CA THR A 131 -18.77 8.42 1.97
C THR A 131 -18.80 7.40 3.11
N ALA A 132 -19.96 7.12 3.68
CA ALA A 132 -20.12 6.11 4.72
C ALA A 132 -19.96 4.69 4.22
N ARG A 133 -20.36 4.43 2.97
CA ARG A 133 -20.19 3.12 2.34
C ARG A 133 -18.70 2.81 2.11
N VAL A 134 -17.91 3.82 1.74
CA VAL A 134 -16.44 3.73 1.63
C VAL A 134 -15.80 3.54 3.00
N ALA A 135 -16.20 4.31 4.02
CA ALA A 135 -15.68 4.19 5.38
C ALA A 135 -15.93 2.80 6.00
N ASN A 136 -17.14 2.27 5.82
CA ASN A 136 -17.51 0.93 6.32
C ASN A 136 -16.73 -0.18 5.58
N TRP A 137 -16.51 -0.02 4.28
CA TRP A 137 -15.68 -0.95 3.49
C TRP A 137 -14.20 -0.91 3.92
N THR A 138 -13.63 0.28 4.15
CA THR A 138 -12.25 0.39 4.65
C THR A 138 -12.09 -0.22 6.04
N GLY A 139 -13.05 -0.03 6.95
CA GLY A 139 -13.01 -0.60 8.29
C GLY A 139 -13.06 -2.14 8.30
N SER A 140 -13.98 -2.73 7.53
CA SER A 140 -14.05 -4.20 7.39
C SER A 140 -12.79 -4.79 6.76
N THR A 141 -12.21 -4.08 5.78
CA THR A 141 -10.98 -4.51 5.10
C THR A 141 -9.75 -4.42 6.03
N ASP A 142 -9.67 -3.39 6.88
CA ASP A 142 -8.59 -3.24 7.85
C ASP A 142 -8.57 -4.38 8.88
N VAL A 143 -9.74 -4.81 9.36
CA VAL A 143 -9.88 -5.97 10.26
C VAL A 143 -9.37 -7.24 9.57
N ALA A 144 -9.81 -7.51 8.35
CA ALA A 144 -9.38 -8.69 7.58
C ALA A 144 -7.86 -8.69 7.31
N ILE A 145 -7.28 -7.52 7.04
CA ILE A 145 -5.83 -7.36 6.88
C ILE A 145 -5.10 -7.71 8.18
N ALA A 146 -5.57 -7.20 9.33
CA ALA A 146 -4.95 -7.47 10.62
C ALA A 146 -4.97 -8.96 10.98
N GLU A 147 -6.10 -9.63 10.75
CA GLU A 147 -6.24 -11.08 10.96
C GLU A 147 -5.27 -11.88 10.08
N LEU A 148 -5.21 -11.55 8.77
CA LEU A 148 -4.33 -12.25 7.84
C LEU A 148 -2.84 -11.98 8.13
N GLN A 149 -2.48 -10.78 8.60
CA GLN A 149 -1.12 -10.47 9.04
C GLN A 149 -0.75 -11.26 10.31
N ALA A 150 -1.67 -11.38 11.27
CA ALA A 150 -1.47 -12.22 12.45
C ALA A 150 -1.27 -13.69 12.06
N ALA A 151 -2.11 -14.22 11.17
CA ALA A 151 -1.97 -15.58 10.65
C ALA A 151 -0.62 -15.80 9.93
N LEU A 152 -0.14 -14.80 9.17
CA LEU A 152 1.17 -14.87 8.53
C LEU A 152 2.30 -14.92 9.56
N THR A 153 2.25 -14.09 10.61
CA THR A 153 3.28 -14.12 11.67
C THR A 153 3.35 -15.46 12.40
N LEU A 154 2.22 -16.13 12.59
CA LEU A 154 2.18 -17.48 13.18
C LEU A 154 2.79 -18.53 12.24
N ASN A 155 2.51 -18.42 10.94
CA ASN A 155 2.93 -19.39 9.93
C ASN A 155 4.30 -19.07 9.29
N GLU A 156 4.95 -17.97 9.68
CA GLU A 156 6.20 -17.49 9.07
C GLU A 156 7.31 -18.55 9.13
N LYS A 157 7.36 -19.33 10.21
CA LYS A 157 8.34 -20.40 10.40
C LYS A 157 8.19 -21.57 9.42
N ARG A 158 7.05 -21.69 8.74
CA ARG A 158 6.75 -22.74 7.75
C ARG A 158 7.15 -22.34 6.32
N LEU A 159 7.43 -21.06 6.09
CA LEU A 159 7.87 -20.52 4.81
C LEU A 159 9.40 -20.53 4.75
N ASP A 160 9.96 -20.63 3.54
CA ASP A 160 11.42 -20.51 3.38
C ASP A 160 11.88 -19.06 3.61
N SER A 161 13.12 -18.90 4.07
CA SER A 161 13.68 -17.61 4.49
C SER A 161 13.81 -16.59 3.35
N THR A 162 13.83 -17.04 2.09
CA THR A 162 13.86 -16.17 0.92
C THR A 162 12.46 -15.63 0.62
N THR A 163 11.44 -16.49 0.61
CA THR A 163 10.04 -16.12 0.43
C THR A 163 9.58 -15.15 1.52
N VAL A 164 9.88 -15.43 2.79
CA VAL A 164 9.56 -14.54 3.93
C VAL A 164 10.14 -13.14 3.71
N ARG A 165 11.40 -13.05 3.24
CA ARG A 165 12.08 -11.78 3.00
C ARG A 165 11.41 -10.97 1.88
N ILE A 166 11.04 -11.63 0.79
CA ILE A 166 10.35 -11.00 -0.34
C ILE A 166 8.97 -10.53 0.09
N VAL A 167 8.20 -11.37 0.78
CA VAL A 167 6.86 -11.02 1.29
C VAL A 167 6.93 -9.83 2.24
N ARG A 168 7.86 -9.83 3.22
CA ARG A 168 8.03 -8.72 4.15
C ARG A 168 8.39 -7.41 3.43
N LYS A 169 9.27 -7.47 2.43
CA LYS A 169 9.63 -6.30 1.60
C LYS A 169 8.41 -5.76 0.85
N ASN A 170 7.66 -6.63 0.18
CA ASN A 170 6.49 -6.23 -0.60
C ASN A 170 5.37 -5.68 0.30
N LEU A 171 5.12 -6.30 1.45
CA LEU A 171 4.16 -5.80 2.43
C LEU A 171 4.54 -4.40 2.94
N ALA A 172 5.82 -4.16 3.25
CA ALA A 172 6.28 -2.84 3.68
C ALA A 172 6.07 -1.75 2.62
N ILE A 173 6.24 -2.08 1.33
CA ILE A 173 5.96 -1.16 0.22
C ILE A 173 4.46 -0.84 0.14
N ILE A 174 3.61 -1.88 0.20
CA ILE A 174 2.15 -1.72 0.14
C ILE A 174 1.64 -0.91 1.34
N ASP A 175 2.17 -1.18 2.55
CA ASP A 175 1.79 -0.46 3.77
C ASP A 175 2.12 1.03 3.69
N ARG A 176 3.28 1.36 3.11
CA ARG A 176 3.68 2.74 2.88
C ARG A 176 2.74 3.43 1.88
N ALA A 177 2.43 2.79 0.76
CA ALA A 177 1.52 3.34 -0.25
C ALA A 177 0.12 3.60 0.33
N ILE A 178 -0.39 2.71 1.19
CA ILE A 178 -1.68 2.91 1.88
C ILE A 178 -1.61 4.10 2.84
N ALA A 179 -0.53 4.24 3.60
CA ALA A 179 -0.35 5.37 4.51
C ALA A 179 -0.30 6.70 3.76
N ASP A 180 0.46 6.76 2.65
CA ASP A 180 0.59 7.95 1.81
C ASP A 180 -0.74 8.32 1.16
N ALA A 181 -1.49 7.34 0.63
CA ALA A 181 -2.83 7.57 0.08
C ALA A 181 -3.82 8.09 1.14
N ARG A 182 -3.76 7.57 2.38
CA ARG A 182 -4.58 8.06 3.50
C ARG A 182 -4.20 9.48 3.93
N ILE A 183 -2.92 9.83 3.90
CA ILE A 183 -2.46 11.20 4.16
C ILE A 183 -3.01 12.14 3.10
N ALA A 184 -2.87 11.78 1.82
CA ALA A 184 -3.38 12.57 0.70
C ALA A 184 -4.90 12.77 0.77
N LEU A 185 -5.67 11.72 1.09
CA LEU A 185 -7.12 11.79 1.25
C LEU A 185 -7.58 12.65 2.42
N ARG A 186 -6.77 12.83 3.48
CA ARG A 186 -7.11 13.80 4.54
C ARG A 186 -7.02 15.24 4.06
N ASN A 187 -6.12 15.51 3.12
CA ASN A 187 -5.96 16.84 2.53
C ASN A 187 -6.99 17.10 1.42
N ASP A 188 -7.40 16.05 0.69
CA ASP A 188 -8.41 16.12 -0.37
C ASP A 188 -9.40 14.94 -0.30
N PRO A 189 -10.43 15.02 0.58
CA PRO A 189 -11.38 13.93 0.80
C PRO A 189 -12.30 13.65 -0.40
N GLY A 190 -12.49 14.65 -1.27
CA GLY A 190 -13.36 14.57 -2.45
C GLY A 190 -12.71 13.90 -3.65
N ASN A 191 -11.43 13.56 -3.56
CA ASN A 191 -10.66 13.01 -4.68
C ASN A 191 -11.11 11.57 -5.01
N ALA A 192 -11.93 11.43 -6.07
CA ALA A 192 -12.45 10.13 -6.50
C ALA A 192 -11.33 9.15 -6.90
N TYR A 193 -10.26 9.67 -7.52
CA TYR A 193 -9.11 8.85 -7.94
C TYR A 193 -8.38 8.26 -6.73
N LEU A 194 -8.07 9.05 -5.70
CA LEU A 194 -7.38 8.56 -4.51
C LEU A 194 -8.23 7.56 -3.71
N ASN A 195 -9.55 7.76 -3.66
CA ASN A 195 -10.47 6.80 -3.03
C ASN A 195 -10.47 5.45 -3.76
N LEU A 196 -10.53 5.46 -5.09
CA LEU A 196 -10.48 4.23 -5.90
C LEU A 196 -9.10 3.55 -5.78
N HIS A 197 -8.03 4.34 -5.83
CA HIS A 197 -6.66 3.84 -5.74
C HIS A 197 -6.36 3.20 -4.38
N LEU A 198 -6.81 3.82 -3.28
CA LEU A 198 -6.71 3.25 -1.94
C LEU A 198 -7.46 1.91 -1.88
N ALA A 199 -8.68 1.85 -2.41
CA ALA A 199 -9.47 0.63 -2.40
C ALA A 199 -8.83 -0.51 -3.21
N ASP A 200 -8.24 -0.21 -4.37
CA ASP A 200 -7.53 -1.21 -5.16
C ASP A 200 -6.28 -1.72 -4.43
N THR A 201 -5.50 -0.81 -3.83
CA THR A 201 -4.29 -1.15 -3.09
C THR A 201 -4.59 -2.03 -1.88
N MET A 202 -5.65 -1.74 -1.13
CA MET A 202 -6.09 -2.56 -0.01
C MET A 202 -6.53 -3.96 -0.46
N ARG A 203 -7.24 -4.09 -1.59
CA ARG A 203 -7.62 -5.41 -2.16
C ARG A 203 -6.39 -6.25 -2.51
N ARG A 204 -5.39 -5.66 -3.17
CA ARG A 204 -4.13 -6.35 -3.50
C ARG A 204 -3.40 -6.83 -2.24
N LYS A 205 -3.40 -6.04 -1.17
CA LYS A 205 -2.80 -6.42 0.12
C LYS A 205 -3.47 -7.68 0.70
N VAL A 206 -4.80 -7.71 0.73
CA VAL A 206 -5.57 -8.86 1.21
C VAL A 206 -5.28 -10.12 0.38
N GLU A 207 -5.27 -10.00 -0.95
CA GLU A 207 -5.01 -11.13 -1.83
C GLU A 207 -3.59 -11.70 -1.62
N LEU A 208 -2.58 -10.83 -1.52
CA LEU A 208 -1.21 -11.23 -1.23
C LEU A 208 -1.13 -11.99 0.10
N LEU A 209 -1.74 -11.46 1.16
CA LEU A 209 -1.71 -12.08 2.47
C LEU A 209 -2.41 -13.45 2.48
N ARG A 210 -3.56 -13.58 1.81
CA ARG A 210 -4.25 -14.88 1.65
C ARG A 210 -3.36 -15.89 0.93
N ARG A 211 -2.82 -15.52 -0.24
CA ARG A 211 -1.98 -16.40 -1.05
C ARG A 211 -0.74 -16.88 -0.27
N VAL A 212 -0.09 -16.00 0.48
CA VAL A 212 1.07 -16.38 1.30
C VAL A 212 0.68 -17.31 2.44
N ASN A 213 -0.45 -17.05 3.11
CA ASN A 213 -0.95 -17.94 4.16
C ASN A 213 -1.34 -19.32 3.61
N ASP A 214 -1.95 -19.38 2.42
CA ASP A 214 -2.28 -20.64 1.75
C ASP A 214 -1.02 -21.44 1.39
N MET A 215 0.02 -20.77 0.87
CA MET A 215 1.31 -21.41 0.61
C MET A 215 1.98 -21.94 1.89
N ALA A 216 1.84 -21.21 3.00
CA ALA A 216 2.36 -21.67 4.29
C ALA A 216 1.57 -22.89 4.82
N ALA A 217 0.25 -22.91 4.61
CA ALA A 217 -0.64 -24.00 4.98
C ALA A 217 -0.40 -25.27 4.14
N ALA A 218 -0.18 -25.14 2.82
CA ALA A 218 0.05 -26.27 1.91
C ALA A 218 1.40 -27.01 2.14
N ARG A 219 2.29 -26.44 2.96
CA ARG A 219 3.59 -27.04 3.33
C ARG A 219 3.58 -27.81 4.67
N SER A 220 2.41 -28.06 5.28
CA SER A 220 2.26 -29.10 6.34
C SER A 220 1.90 -30.43 5.72
#